data_AF-A0A845XQS8-F1
#
_entry.id   AF-A0A845XQS8-F1
#
_cell.length_a   1.000
_cell.length_b   1.000
_cell.length_c   1.000
_cell.angle_alpha   90.00
_cell.angle_beta   90.00
_cell.angle_gamma   90.00
#
_symmetry.space_group_name_H-M   'P 1'
#
loop_
_entity.id
_entity.type
_entity.pdbx_description
1 polymer ?
#
loop_
_entity_poly.entity_id
_entity_poly.type
_entity_poly.pdbx_seq_one_letter_code
_entity_poly.pdbx_strand_id
1 'polypeptide(L)'
;MAYDNICKYLAEEYPSEFFQWLLGEEPDDIQVLKTELSAEPIQADALTLLQSTNQILHLEFQTLPQSEPPLPFRMLDYWVRLQRKYRCPIEQVVIFLKSTTSQMVFNNEFRDTNTWHRYRVIRLWEQDPLPLLANRALLPLATLARSNRPNLLLEQVVAEVDKIEEKPLRGNLAACVDVLAGLRFDKNLVRRLLREEVMEESVTYQDIIQKGVQKGIQQGLQQGLQQGLQQGLDRGKQQEAVLIVMRQLTLRLGLLEPGLQQQIEGLSITRLEELSEALLDFETATDLAVWLDH
;
A
#
# COMPACT_ATOMS: atom_id res chain seq x y z
N MET A 1 -9.52 -49.13 6.29
CA MET A 1 -8.08 -48.93 5.98
C MET A 1 -7.68 -49.59 4.68
N ALA A 2 -7.86 -50.91 4.47
CA ALA A 2 -7.49 -51.55 3.19
C ALA A 2 -8.27 -50.99 1.98
N TYR A 3 -9.60 -50.82 2.10
CA TYR A 3 -10.42 -50.26 1.01
C TYR A 3 -10.08 -48.80 0.67
N ASP A 4 -9.68 -47.98 1.66
CA ASP A 4 -9.32 -46.56 1.45
C ASP A 4 -8.06 -46.44 0.59
N ASN A 5 -7.04 -47.27 0.86
CA ASN A 5 -5.81 -47.30 0.06
C ASN A 5 -6.05 -47.82 -1.35
N ILE A 6 -6.89 -48.86 -1.51
CA ILE A 6 -7.24 -49.40 -2.83
C ILE A 6 -8.01 -48.36 -3.66
N CYS A 7 -9.00 -47.67 -3.08
CA CYS A 7 -9.75 -46.64 -3.80
C CYS A 7 -8.88 -45.44 -4.18
N LYS A 8 -7.96 -45.01 -3.30
CA LYS A 8 -6.98 -43.95 -3.63
C LYS A 8 -6.08 -44.37 -4.80
N TYR A 9 -5.54 -45.58 -4.74
CA TYR A 9 -4.72 -46.15 -5.82
C TYR A 9 -5.48 -46.17 -7.16
N LEU A 10 -6.74 -46.66 -7.17
CA LEU A 10 -7.54 -46.68 -8.40
C LEU A 10 -7.81 -45.27 -8.96
N ALA A 11 -8.08 -44.29 -8.09
CA ALA A 11 -8.31 -42.91 -8.51
C ALA A 11 -7.05 -42.21 -9.03
N GLU A 12 -5.87 -42.54 -8.49
CA GLU A 12 -4.58 -41.99 -8.93
C GLU A 12 -4.11 -42.63 -10.25
N GLU A 13 -4.25 -43.94 -10.41
CA GLU A 13 -3.76 -44.66 -11.61
C GLU A 13 -4.70 -44.61 -12.81
N TYR A 14 -6.03 -44.54 -12.57
CA TYR A 14 -7.04 -44.61 -13.63
C TYR A 14 -8.02 -43.42 -13.64
N PRO A 15 -7.56 -42.16 -13.59
CA PRO A 15 -8.46 -41.01 -13.47
C PRO A 15 -9.41 -40.86 -14.68
N SER A 16 -9.00 -41.25 -15.90
CA SER A 16 -9.86 -41.20 -17.10
C SER A 16 -11.16 -41.98 -16.94
N GLU A 17 -11.09 -43.17 -16.33
CA GLU A 17 -12.25 -44.03 -16.08
C GLU A 17 -13.23 -43.35 -15.12
N PHE A 18 -12.72 -42.60 -14.13
CA PHE A 18 -13.56 -41.83 -13.20
C PHE A 18 -14.21 -40.61 -13.87
N PHE A 19 -13.52 -39.92 -14.78
CA PHE A 19 -14.12 -38.83 -15.56
C PHE A 19 -15.24 -39.34 -16.48
N GLN A 20 -15.02 -40.44 -17.20
CA GLN A 20 -16.04 -41.03 -18.07
C GLN A 20 -17.24 -41.54 -17.29
N TRP A 21 -17.01 -42.22 -16.16
CA TRP A 21 -18.10 -42.76 -15.34
C TRP A 21 -18.93 -41.67 -14.63
N LEU A 22 -18.29 -40.68 -14.01
CA LEU A 22 -18.97 -39.71 -13.14
C LEU A 22 -19.42 -38.45 -13.89
N LEU A 23 -18.67 -38.03 -14.90
CA LEU A 23 -18.93 -36.79 -15.65
C LEU A 23 -19.34 -37.06 -17.10
N GLY A 24 -19.17 -38.29 -17.61
CA GLY A 24 -19.48 -38.62 -19.00
C GLY A 24 -18.46 -38.08 -20.01
N GLU A 25 -17.26 -37.70 -19.56
CA GLU A 25 -16.22 -37.08 -20.39
C GLU A 25 -15.09 -38.07 -20.71
N GLU A 26 -14.54 -38.01 -21.93
CA GLU A 26 -13.34 -38.74 -22.34
C GLU A 26 -12.16 -37.74 -22.43
N PRO A 27 -11.40 -37.56 -21.33
CA PRO A 27 -10.34 -36.57 -21.29
C PRO A 27 -9.06 -37.03 -22.01
N ASP A 28 -8.48 -36.14 -22.82
CA ASP A 28 -7.23 -36.38 -23.56
C ASP A 28 -5.96 -35.93 -22.80
N ASP A 29 -6.09 -35.10 -21.77
CA ASP A 29 -4.98 -34.52 -21.00
C ASP A 29 -5.35 -34.42 -19.51
N ILE A 30 -4.95 -35.43 -18.71
CA ILE A 30 -5.23 -35.49 -17.27
C ILE A 30 -3.96 -35.29 -16.47
N GLN A 31 -4.04 -34.35 -15.52
CA GLN A 31 -3.04 -34.18 -14.48
C GLN A 31 -3.60 -34.62 -13.12
N VAL A 32 -2.96 -35.60 -12.47
CA VAL A 32 -3.25 -35.96 -11.08
C VAL A 32 -2.61 -34.93 -10.15
N LEU A 33 -3.43 -34.30 -9.31
CA LEU A 33 -3.01 -33.26 -8.37
C LEU A 33 -2.66 -33.83 -6.99
N LYS A 34 -1.87 -33.08 -6.21
CA LYS A 34 -1.61 -33.42 -4.80
C LYS A 34 -2.91 -33.36 -4.00
N THR A 35 -3.13 -34.36 -3.16
CA THR A 35 -4.33 -34.47 -2.30
C THR A 35 -4.23 -33.63 -1.02
N GLU A 36 -3.02 -33.21 -0.66
CA GLU A 36 -2.80 -32.27 0.45
C GLU A 36 -3.15 -30.85 0.02
N LEU A 37 -4.23 -30.32 0.61
CA LEU A 37 -4.63 -28.94 0.42
C LEU A 37 -3.95 -28.08 1.48
N SER A 38 -2.91 -27.34 1.09
CA SER A 38 -2.28 -26.33 1.95
C SER A 38 -3.25 -25.17 2.16
N ALA A 39 -3.46 -24.79 3.42
CA ALA A 39 -4.25 -23.62 3.78
C ALA A 39 -3.34 -22.57 4.39
N GLU A 40 -3.09 -21.48 3.67
CA GLU A 40 -2.41 -20.32 4.24
C GLU A 40 -3.26 -19.68 5.35
N PRO A 41 -2.66 -19.15 6.42
CA PRO A 41 -3.39 -18.43 7.44
C PRO A 41 -4.01 -17.16 6.85
N ILE A 42 -5.31 -16.98 7.06
CA ILE A 42 -6.03 -15.75 6.71
C ILE A 42 -6.43 -15.00 7.98
N GLN A 43 -6.37 -13.67 7.93
CA GLN A 43 -6.78 -12.81 9.03
C GLN A 43 -8.07 -12.08 8.64
N ALA A 44 -9.07 -12.16 9.51
CA ALA A 44 -10.28 -11.36 9.42
C ALA A 44 -10.06 -10.02 10.13
N ASP A 45 -10.74 -8.96 9.69
CA ASP A 45 -10.59 -7.64 10.30
C ASP A 45 -11.15 -7.60 11.73
N ALA A 46 -12.35 -8.15 11.95
CA ALA A 46 -12.89 -8.32 13.29
C ALA A 46 -13.75 -9.58 13.43
N LEU A 47 -13.56 -10.27 14.55
CA LEU A 47 -14.27 -11.49 14.90
C LEU A 47 -14.68 -11.43 16.37
N THR A 48 -15.98 -11.51 16.64
CA THR A 48 -16.51 -11.42 18.01
C THR A 48 -17.53 -12.53 18.26
N LEU A 49 -17.40 -13.24 19.39
CA LEU A 49 -18.36 -14.24 19.84
C LEU A 49 -19.33 -13.62 20.85
N LEU A 50 -20.61 -13.59 20.51
CA LEU A 50 -21.68 -13.31 21.45
C LEU A 50 -21.96 -14.57 22.28
N GLN A 51 -21.44 -14.61 23.50
CA GLN A 51 -21.49 -15.80 24.36
C GLN A 51 -22.92 -16.24 24.72
N SER A 52 -23.85 -15.29 24.90
CA SER A 52 -25.23 -15.59 25.31
C SER A 52 -26.02 -16.39 24.28
N THR A 53 -25.76 -16.18 22.99
CA THR A 53 -26.40 -16.90 21.89
C THR A 53 -25.47 -17.86 21.17
N ASN A 54 -24.21 -17.94 21.60
CA ASN A 54 -23.12 -18.67 20.94
C ASN A 54 -23.04 -18.35 19.44
N GLN A 55 -23.07 -17.07 19.08
CA GLN A 55 -23.07 -16.61 17.69
C GLN A 55 -21.86 -15.74 17.42
N ILE A 56 -21.22 -15.93 16.27
CA ILE A 56 -20.11 -15.09 15.82
C ILE A 56 -20.62 -13.96 14.94
N LEU A 57 -20.14 -12.75 15.19
CA LEU A 57 -20.16 -11.64 14.24
C LEU A 57 -18.77 -11.50 13.62
N HIS A 58 -18.71 -11.63 12.31
CA HIS A 58 -17.52 -11.43 11.49
C HIS A 58 -17.70 -10.16 10.66
N LEU A 59 -16.77 -9.22 10.79
CA LEU A 59 -16.76 -7.97 10.04
C LEU A 59 -15.53 -7.87 9.16
N GLU A 60 -15.73 -7.37 7.95
CA GLU A 60 -14.69 -6.99 7.00
C GLU A 60 -14.91 -5.54 6.56
N PHE A 61 -13.88 -4.71 6.58
CA PHE A 61 -13.95 -3.31 6.19
C PHE A 61 -13.23 -3.10 4.86
N GLN A 62 -13.91 -2.46 3.90
CA GLN A 62 -13.37 -2.27 2.56
C GLN A 62 -13.46 -0.81 2.11
N THR A 63 -12.35 -0.27 1.59
CA THR A 63 -12.33 1.06 0.93
C THR A 63 -12.42 0.94 -0.58
N LEU A 64 -12.10 -0.22 -1.14
CA LEU A 64 -12.16 -0.52 -2.57
C LEU A 64 -13.01 -1.77 -2.82
N PRO A 65 -13.77 -1.83 -3.92
CA PRO A 65 -14.55 -3.02 -4.27
C PRO A 65 -13.69 -4.19 -4.76
N GLN A 66 -12.54 -3.91 -5.37
CA GLN A 66 -11.65 -4.94 -5.91
C GLN A 66 -10.80 -5.54 -4.78
N SER A 67 -10.68 -6.87 -4.79
CA SER A 67 -9.78 -7.60 -3.91
C SER A 67 -9.28 -8.86 -4.61
N GLU A 68 -8.09 -9.32 -4.22
CA GLU A 68 -7.56 -10.62 -4.63
C GLU A 68 -7.25 -11.44 -3.35
N PRO A 69 -7.86 -12.64 -3.17
CA PRO A 69 -8.91 -13.20 -4.03
C PRO A 69 -10.22 -12.39 -3.98
N PRO A 70 -11.16 -12.63 -4.92
CA PRO A 70 -12.42 -11.91 -4.98
C PRO A 70 -13.19 -11.98 -3.66
N LEU A 71 -13.76 -10.85 -3.24
CA LEU A 71 -14.40 -10.71 -1.93
C LEU A 71 -15.46 -11.78 -1.64
N PRO A 72 -16.37 -12.17 -2.57
CA PRO A 72 -17.34 -13.23 -2.29
C PRO A 72 -16.67 -14.56 -1.90
N PHE A 73 -15.60 -14.93 -2.60
CA PHE A 73 -14.85 -16.15 -2.29
C PHE A 73 -14.12 -16.03 -0.96
N ARG A 74 -13.53 -14.87 -0.64
CA ARG A 74 -12.94 -14.60 0.69
C ARG A 74 -13.98 -14.81 1.81
N MET A 75 -15.18 -14.28 1.64
CA MET A 75 -16.25 -14.42 2.64
C MET A 75 -16.66 -15.89 2.86
N LEU A 76 -16.73 -16.68 1.79
CA LEU A 76 -16.93 -18.12 1.88
C LEU A 76 -15.76 -18.82 2.62
N ASP A 77 -14.51 -18.54 2.26
CA ASP A 77 -13.33 -19.15 2.90
C ASP A 77 -13.28 -18.83 4.41
N TYR A 78 -13.51 -17.57 4.78
CA TYR A 78 -13.65 -17.18 6.20
C TYR A 78 -14.75 -18.01 6.88
N TRP A 79 -15.92 -18.13 6.27
CA TRP A 79 -17.03 -18.86 6.86
C TRP A 79 -16.69 -20.33 7.10
N VAL A 80 -16.12 -21.01 6.11
CA VAL A 80 -15.74 -22.44 6.21
C VAL A 80 -14.72 -22.65 7.33
N ARG A 81 -13.71 -21.78 7.44
CA ARG A 81 -12.68 -21.86 8.49
C ARG A 81 -13.24 -21.60 9.87
N LEU A 82 -14.08 -20.57 10.01
CA LEU A 82 -14.76 -20.25 11.26
C LEU A 82 -15.69 -21.39 11.68
N GLN A 83 -16.47 -21.95 10.75
CA GLN A 83 -17.38 -23.04 11.03
C GLN A 83 -16.64 -24.31 11.44
N ARG A 84 -15.51 -24.63 10.79
CA ARG A 84 -14.65 -25.76 11.17
C ARG A 84 -14.12 -25.61 12.60
N LYS A 85 -13.75 -24.39 13.00
CA LYS A 85 -13.13 -24.09 14.31
C LYS A 85 -14.14 -23.96 15.44
N TYR A 86 -15.21 -23.18 15.24
CA TYR A 86 -16.13 -22.78 16.30
C TYR A 86 -17.47 -23.52 16.28
N ARG A 87 -17.89 -24.05 15.13
CA ARG A 87 -19.11 -24.86 14.96
C ARG A 87 -20.36 -24.19 15.52
N CYS A 88 -20.55 -22.91 15.21
CA CYS A 88 -21.68 -22.13 15.69
C CYS A 88 -22.20 -21.16 14.60
N PRO A 89 -23.40 -20.57 14.74
CA PRO A 89 -23.91 -19.62 13.76
C PRO A 89 -22.95 -18.42 13.58
N ILE A 90 -22.70 -18.04 12.32
CA ILE A 90 -21.81 -16.92 11.97
C ILE A 90 -22.61 -15.93 11.11
N GLU A 91 -22.73 -14.69 11.58
CA GLU A 91 -23.20 -13.56 10.79
C GLU A 91 -21.97 -12.86 10.20
N GLN A 92 -21.93 -12.75 8.87
CA GLN A 92 -20.83 -12.10 8.17
C GLN A 92 -21.30 -10.80 7.52
N VAL A 93 -20.59 -9.70 7.79
CA VAL A 93 -20.92 -8.38 7.28
C VAL A 93 -19.68 -7.71 6.68
N VAL A 94 -19.78 -7.35 5.42
CA VAL A 94 -18.81 -6.45 4.77
C VAL A 94 -19.32 -5.01 4.92
N ILE A 95 -18.45 -4.10 5.36
CA ILE A 95 -18.74 -2.67 5.51
C ILE A 95 -17.85 -1.89 4.55
N PHE A 96 -18.44 -1.30 3.51
CA PHE A 96 -17.74 -0.39 2.61
C PHE A 96 -17.71 1.03 3.18
N LEU A 97 -16.50 1.57 3.27
CA LEU A 97 -16.20 2.87 3.88
C LEU A 97 -16.19 4.03 2.86
N LYS A 98 -15.96 3.74 1.57
CA LYS A 98 -15.82 4.77 0.54
C LYS A 98 -16.82 4.59 -0.58
N SER A 99 -17.55 5.67 -0.89
CA SER A 99 -18.55 5.69 -1.96
C SER A 99 -17.94 5.39 -3.32
N THR A 100 -18.66 4.61 -4.12
CA THR A 100 -18.27 4.19 -5.47
C THR A 100 -19.51 3.90 -6.32
N THR A 101 -19.35 3.95 -7.64
CA THR A 101 -20.37 3.57 -8.62
C THR A 101 -20.25 2.11 -9.07
N SER A 102 -19.23 1.39 -8.60
CA SER A 102 -19.01 -0.02 -8.96
C SER A 102 -20.18 -0.90 -8.53
N GLN A 103 -20.62 -1.81 -9.39
CA GLN A 103 -21.67 -2.77 -9.03
C GLN A 103 -21.20 -3.84 -8.04
N MET A 104 -19.89 -4.02 -7.87
CA MET A 104 -19.32 -5.02 -6.97
C MET A 104 -19.71 -4.79 -5.50
N VAL A 105 -19.93 -3.54 -5.09
CA VAL A 105 -20.36 -3.24 -3.71
C VAL A 105 -21.82 -3.63 -3.43
N PHE A 106 -22.54 -4.13 -4.41
CA PHE A 106 -23.88 -4.71 -4.24
C PHE A 106 -23.86 -6.23 -4.17
N ASN A 107 -22.74 -6.87 -4.53
CA ASN A 107 -22.63 -8.32 -4.49
C ASN A 107 -22.51 -8.81 -3.04
N ASN A 108 -23.49 -9.59 -2.61
CA ASN A 108 -23.63 -10.13 -1.28
C ASN A 108 -23.60 -11.67 -1.24
N GLU A 109 -23.19 -12.31 -2.34
CA GLU A 109 -23.09 -13.75 -2.44
C GLU A 109 -21.89 -14.24 -3.27
N PHE A 110 -21.34 -15.37 -2.86
CA PHE A 110 -20.55 -16.23 -3.74
C PHE A 110 -21.50 -17.29 -4.30
N ARG A 111 -21.54 -17.41 -5.63
CA ARG A 111 -22.37 -18.41 -6.30
C ARG A 111 -21.56 -19.10 -7.39
N ASP A 112 -21.53 -20.42 -7.28
CA ASP A 112 -20.97 -21.36 -8.24
C ASP A 112 -22.00 -22.48 -8.45
N THR A 113 -21.69 -23.43 -9.34
CA THR A 113 -22.57 -24.51 -9.79
C THR A 113 -23.24 -25.25 -8.63
N ASN A 114 -22.44 -25.70 -7.66
CA ASN A 114 -22.91 -26.50 -6.51
C ASN A 114 -22.67 -25.83 -5.15
N THR A 115 -22.14 -24.62 -5.14
CA THR A 115 -21.76 -23.91 -3.92
C THR A 115 -22.37 -22.52 -3.92
N TRP A 116 -23.12 -22.20 -2.88
CA TRP A 116 -23.69 -20.88 -2.69
C TRP A 116 -23.49 -20.44 -1.25
N HIS A 117 -23.04 -19.21 -1.08
CA HIS A 117 -22.81 -18.61 0.22
C HIS A 117 -23.22 -17.15 0.22
N ARG A 118 -23.96 -16.72 1.24
CA ARG A 118 -24.48 -15.37 1.35
C ARG A 118 -23.95 -14.68 2.60
N TYR A 119 -23.66 -13.41 2.46
CA TYR A 119 -23.26 -12.51 3.54
C TYR A 119 -24.01 -11.18 3.43
N ARG A 120 -23.84 -10.29 4.40
CA ARG A 120 -24.44 -8.96 4.38
C ARG A 120 -23.44 -7.93 3.88
N VAL A 121 -23.92 -6.96 3.10
CA VAL A 121 -23.12 -5.80 2.69
C VAL A 121 -23.76 -4.53 3.21
N ILE A 122 -22.96 -3.70 3.88
CA ILE A 122 -23.31 -2.37 4.34
C ILE A 122 -22.46 -1.36 3.59
N ARG A 123 -23.10 -0.39 2.95
CA ARG A 123 -22.43 0.76 2.32
C ARG A 123 -22.71 1.98 3.19
N LEU A 124 -21.68 2.53 3.84
CA LEU A 124 -21.90 3.58 4.85
C LEU A 124 -22.61 4.80 4.28
N TRP A 125 -22.28 5.21 3.06
CA TRP A 125 -22.90 6.36 2.38
C TRP A 125 -24.39 6.22 2.07
N GLU A 126 -24.98 5.05 2.31
CA GLU A 126 -26.43 4.82 2.20
C GLU A 126 -27.13 4.73 3.56
N GLN A 127 -26.38 4.59 4.66
CA GLN A 127 -26.93 4.39 5.99
C GLN A 127 -27.44 5.70 6.60
N ASP A 128 -28.49 5.58 7.41
CA ASP A 128 -28.97 6.67 8.26
C ASP A 128 -27.87 7.05 9.29
N PRO A 129 -27.46 8.34 9.38
CA PRO A 129 -26.49 8.77 10.38
C PRO A 129 -27.01 8.70 11.82
N LEU A 130 -28.32 8.76 12.06
CA LEU A 130 -28.86 8.93 13.42
C LEU A 130 -28.43 7.83 14.41
N PRO A 131 -28.47 6.51 14.07
CA PRO A 131 -28.00 5.47 14.98
C PRO A 131 -26.50 5.55 15.27
N LEU A 132 -25.70 6.04 14.32
CA LEU A 132 -24.25 6.19 14.48
C LEU A 132 -23.91 7.41 15.34
N LEU A 133 -24.66 8.51 15.18
CA LEU A 133 -24.55 9.71 16.00
C LEU A 133 -24.98 9.48 17.45
N ALA A 134 -25.99 8.63 17.68
CA ALA A 134 -26.49 8.31 19.01
C ALA A 134 -25.50 7.51 19.87
N ASN A 135 -24.43 6.97 19.29
CA ASN A 135 -23.45 6.15 20.01
C ASN A 135 -22.03 6.71 19.81
N ARG A 136 -21.42 7.16 20.91
CA ARG A 136 -20.06 7.73 20.92
C ARG A 136 -19.01 6.85 20.24
N ALA A 137 -19.11 5.52 20.35
CA ALA A 137 -18.15 4.60 19.74
C ALA A 137 -18.30 4.47 18.21
N LEU A 138 -19.46 4.88 17.66
CA LEU A 138 -19.76 4.81 16.23
C LEU A 138 -19.65 6.16 15.51
N LEU A 139 -19.38 7.24 16.26
CA LEU A 139 -19.17 8.59 15.72
C LEU A 139 -18.18 8.63 14.55
N PRO A 140 -17.03 7.92 14.58
CA PRO A 140 -16.12 7.92 13.43
C PRO A 140 -16.79 7.43 12.13
N LEU A 141 -17.64 6.39 12.21
CA LEU A 141 -18.36 5.87 11.04
C LEU A 141 -19.46 6.82 10.56
N ALA A 142 -20.04 7.62 11.45
CA ALA A 142 -21.09 8.59 11.10
C ALA A 142 -20.61 9.62 10.07
N THR A 143 -19.31 9.95 10.03
CA THR A 143 -18.73 10.85 9.02
C THR A 143 -18.97 10.39 7.57
N LEU A 144 -19.11 9.07 7.37
CA LEU A 144 -19.28 8.42 6.08
C LEU A 144 -20.74 8.13 5.74
N ALA A 145 -21.67 8.43 6.65
CA ALA A 145 -23.09 8.14 6.49
C ALA A 145 -23.79 9.00 5.43
N ARG A 146 -25.00 8.60 5.03
CA ARG A 146 -25.80 9.34 4.05
C ARG A 146 -26.13 10.74 4.57
N SER A 147 -25.82 11.77 3.78
CA SER A 147 -26.18 13.14 4.12
C SER A 147 -26.22 14.05 2.89
N ASN A 148 -27.23 14.91 2.85
CA ASN A 148 -27.36 16.00 1.87
C ASN A 148 -26.54 17.23 2.25
N ARG A 149 -26.06 17.30 3.50
CA ARG A 149 -25.22 18.39 4.03
C ARG A 149 -24.01 17.77 4.74
N PRO A 150 -23.07 17.17 4.00
CA PRO A 150 -22.00 16.35 4.57
C PRO A 150 -21.09 17.14 5.53
N ASN A 151 -20.80 18.40 5.23
CA ASN A 151 -19.98 19.24 6.12
C ASN A 151 -20.67 19.51 7.46
N LEU A 152 -21.99 19.74 7.46
CA LEU A 152 -22.74 19.89 8.72
C LEU A 152 -22.77 18.58 9.51
N LEU A 153 -22.85 17.43 8.85
CA LEU A 153 -22.77 16.15 9.53
C LEU A 153 -21.40 15.96 10.18
N LEU A 154 -20.31 16.35 9.51
CA LEU A 154 -18.97 16.32 10.10
C LEU A 154 -18.88 17.25 11.32
N GLU A 155 -19.40 18.48 11.23
CA GLU A 155 -19.47 19.40 12.37
C GLU A 155 -20.25 18.81 13.55
N GLN A 156 -21.38 18.13 13.29
CA GLN A 156 -22.15 17.43 14.32
C GLN A 156 -21.34 16.30 14.97
N VAL A 157 -20.66 15.47 14.17
CA VAL A 157 -19.80 14.41 14.69
C VAL A 157 -18.72 14.97 15.60
N VAL A 158 -18.02 16.03 15.17
CA VAL A 158 -16.99 16.69 15.97
C VAL A 158 -17.57 17.24 17.27
N ALA A 159 -18.73 17.91 17.21
CA ALA A 159 -19.41 18.41 18.39
C ALA A 159 -19.80 17.29 19.38
N GLU A 160 -20.22 16.11 18.90
CA GLU A 160 -20.49 14.97 19.78
C GLU A 160 -19.20 14.38 20.38
N VAL A 161 -18.09 14.37 19.65
CA VAL A 161 -16.78 13.96 20.18
C VAL A 161 -16.31 14.92 21.27
N ASP A 162 -16.48 16.22 21.08
CA ASP A 162 -16.06 17.25 22.05
C ASP A 162 -16.79 17.15 23.39
N LYS A 163 -18.01 16.59 23.40
CA LYS A 163 -18.78 16.33 24.63
C LYS A 163 -18.21 15.19 25.49
N ILE A 164 -17.26 14.41 24.97
CA ILE A 164 -16.68 13.28 25.72
C ILE A 164 -15.71 13.82 26.77
N GLU A 165 -16.05 13.63 28.05
CA GLU A 165 -15.24 14.11 29.18
C GLU A 165 -13.93 13.32 29.36
N GLU A 166 -13.96 12.03 29.08
CA GLU A 166 -12.80 11.15 29.19
C GLU A 166 -11.78 11.49 28.10
N LYS A 167 -10.74 12.24 28.47
CA LYS A 167 -9.75 12.76 27.52
C LYS A 167 -9.08 11.69 26.66
N PRO A 168 -8.63 10.53 27.19
CA PRO A 168 -8.02 9.49 26.36
C PRO A 168 -9.00 8.92 25.32
N LEU A 169 -10.25 8.67 25.73
CA LEU A 169 -11.29 8.18 24.81
C LEU A 169 -11.63 9.23 23.76
N ARG A 170 -11.78 10.49 24.16
CA ARG A 170 -12.04 11.60 23.24
C ARG A 170 -10.93 11.73 22.21
N GLY A 171 -9.67 11.72 22.64
CA GLY A 171 -8.52 11.83 21.74
C GLY A 171 -8.45 10.66 20.76
N ASN A 172 -8.70 9.43 21.24
CA ASN A 172 -8.76 8.25 20.38
C ASN A 172 -9.88 8.34 19.34
N LEU A 173 -11.08 8.75 19.75
CA LEU A 173 -12.20 8.89 18.81
C LEU A 173 -12.00 10.04 17.83
N ALA A 174 -11.42 11.17 18.27
CA ALA A 174 -11.05 12.27 17.39
C ALA A 174 -10.04 11.81 16.33
N ALA A 175 -9.03 11.02 16.69
CA ALA A 175 -8.09 10.44 15.73
C ALA A 175 -8.78 9.49 14.73
N CYS A 176 -9.71 8.66 15.20
CA CYS A 176 -10.51 7.82 14.31
C CYS A 176 -11.41 8.65 13.36
N VAL A 177 -12.00 9.75 13.85
CA VAL A 177 -12.80 10.68 13.04
C VAL A 177 -11.93 11.33 11.97
N ASP A 178 -10.71 11.79 12.31
CA ASP A 178 -9.78 12.39 11.34
C ASP A 178 -9.47 11.43 10.18
N VAL A 179 -9.09 10.19 10.51
CA VAL A 179 -8.76 9.16 9.52
C VAL A 179 -9.95 8.83 8.63
N LEU A 180 -11.13 8.57 9.20
CA LEU A 180 -12.31 8.18 8.42
C LEU A 180 -12.89 9.36 7.64
N ALA A 181 -12.93 10.57 8.21
CA ALA A 181 -13.37 11.77 7.50
C ALA A 181 -12.47 12.05 6.28
N GLY A 182 -11.17 11.76 6.37
CA GLY A 182 -10.23 11.86 5.25
C GLY A 182 -10.59 11.00 4.02
N LEU A 183 -11.48 10.00 4.14
CA LEU A 183 -11.97 9.22 2.99
C LEU A 183 -13.00 9.98 2.14
N ARG A 184 -13.65 11.01 2.71
CA ARG A 184 -14.77 11.74 2.09
C ARG A 184 -14.54 13.25 1.97
N PHE A 185 -13.82 13.85 2.91
CA PHE A 185 -13.70 15.30 3.06
C PHE A 185 -12.32 15.83 2.69
N ASP A 186 -12.24 17.13 2.36
CA ASP A 186 -10.97 17.81 2.15
C ASP A 186 -10.16 17.88 3.44
N LYS A 187 -8.85 17.65 3.35
CA LYS A 187 -7.95 17.61 4.50
C LYS A 187 -7.93 18.92 5.29
N ASN A 188 -8.07 20.08 4.62
CA ASN A 188 -8.07 21.37 5.31
C ASN A 188 -9.36 21.60 6.09
N LEU A 189 -10.48 21.08 5.60
CA LEU A 189 -11.75 21.12 6.33
C LEU A 189 -11.65 20.28 7.60
N VAL A 190 -11.18 19.04 7.49
CA VAL A 190 -11.04 18.12 8.64
C VAL A 190 -10.14 18.73 9.70
N ARG A 191 -8.95 19.22 9.33
CA ARG A 191 -8.00 19.88 10.24
C ARG A 191 -8.53 21.15 10.90
N ARG A 192 -9.44 21.87 10.23
CA ARG A 192 -10.06 23.07 10.82
C ARG A 192 -11.03 22.70 11.93
N LEU A 193 -11.74 21.58 11.78
CA LEU A 193 -12.76 21.14 12.73
C LEU A 193 -12.16 20.32 13.88
N LEU A 194 -11.21 19.43 13.57
CA LEU A 194 -10.50 18.60 14.56
C LEU A 194 -9.15 19.22 14.90
N ARG A 195 -9.00 19.69 16.13
CA ARG A 195 -7.72 20.25 16.63
C ARG A 195 -6.76 19.13 16.98
N GLU A 196 -5.51 19.21 16.50
CA GLU A 196 -4.48 18.20 16.76
C GLU A 196 -4.22 17.99 18.26
N GLU A 197 -4.30 19.05 19.06
CA GLU A 197 -4.17 19.05 20.52
C GLU A 197 -5.10 18.04 21.21
N VAL A 198 -6.30 17.80 20.65
CA VAL A 198 -7.27 16.85 21.21
C VAL A 198 -6.80 15.41 21.01
N MET A 199 -6.00 15.16 19.97
CA MET A 199 -5.54 13.82 19.55
C MET A 199 -4.17 13.46 20.12
N GLU A 200 -3.44 14.40 20.73
CA GLU A 200 -2.09 14.17 21.26
C GLU A 200 -2.02 13.04 22.30
N GLU A 201 -3.09 12.82 23.07
CA GLU A 201 -3.20 11.74 24.05
C GLU A 201 -3.55 10.37 23.42
N SER A 202 -3.87 10.32 22.12
CA SER A 202 -4.19 9.07 21.43
C SER A 202 -2.93 8.28 21.08
N VAL A 203 -2.81 7.07 21.62
CA VAL A 203 -1.73 6.13 21.28
C VAL A 203 -1.74 5.81 19.79
N THR A 204 -2.92 5.61 19.20
CA THR A 204 -3.05 5.35 17.76
C THR A 204 -2.57 6.52 16.91
N TYR A 205 -2.89 7.76 17.32
CA TYR A 205 -2.39 8.95 16.63
C TYR A 205 -0.86 9.05 16.72
N GLN A 206 -0.30 8.83 17.91
CA GLN A 206 1.15 8.82 18.12
C GLN A 206 1.85 7.77 17.25
N ASP A 207 1.32 6.55 17.15
CA ASP A 207 1.86 5.50 16.29
C ASP A 207 1.83 5.88 14.81
N ILE A 208 0.75 6.52 14.34
CA ILE A 208 0.63 7.00 12.95
C ILE A 208 1.69 8.07 12.67
N ILE A 209 1.85 9.03 13.58
CA ILE A 209 2.86 10.09 13.45
C ILE A 209 4.27 9.50 13.46
N GLN A 210 4.58 8.59 14.40
CA GLN A 210 5.90 7.94 14.46
C GLN A 210 6.24 7.19 13.17
N LYS A 211 5.30 6.39 12.64
CA LYS A 211 5.48 5.71 11.34
C LYS A 211 5.66 6.70 10.20
N GLY A 212 4.94 7.82 10.22
CA GLY A 212 5.08 8.90 9.24
C GLY A 212 6.48 9.54 9.28
N VAL A 213 6.97 9.87 10.47
CA VAL A 213 8.32 10.42 10.69
C VAL A 213 9.40 9.44 10.24
N GLN A 214 9.29 8.16 10.61
CA GLN A 214 10.24 7.13 10.18
C GLN A 214 10.31 7.01 8.66
N LYS A 215 9.16 6.98 7.97
CA LYS A 215 9.12 6.96 6.50
C LYS A 215 9.75 8.23 5.92
N GLY A 216 9.46 9.40 6.49
CA GLY A 216 10.05 10.67 6.07
C GLY A 216 11.57 10.69 6.20
N ILE A 217 12.11 10.20 7.32
CA ILE A 217 13.56 10.08 7.55
C ILE A 217 14.18 9.10 6.55
N GLN A 218 13.57 7.93 6.33
CA GLN A 218 14.07 6.96 5.35
C GLN A 218 14.10 7.55 3.94
N GLN A 219 13.03 8.22 3.51
CA GLN A 219 12.98 8.88 2.20
C GLN A 219 14.01 10.00 2.09
N GLY A 220 14.15 10.84 3.12
CA GLY A 220 15.13 11.92 3.14
C GLY A 220 16.57 11.41 3.10
N LEU A 221 16.89 10.34 3.86
CA LEU A 221 18.21 9.72 3.84
C LEU A 221 18.51 9.09 2.47
N GLN A 222 17.54 8.41 1.87
CA GLN A 222 17.70 7.81 0.54
C GLN A 222 17.95 8.89 -0.53
N GLN A 223 17.17 9.96 -0.52
CA GLN A 223 17.36 11.09 -1.44
C GLN A 223 18.71 11.78 -1.22
N GLY A 224 19.08 12.03 0.04
CA GLY A 224 20.37 12.64 0.39
C GLY A 224 21.57 11.78 -0.01
N LEU A 225 21.49 10.46 0.21
CA LEU A 225 22.53 9.52 -0.20
C LEU A 225 22.66 9.48 -1.73
N GLN A 226 21.54 9.43 -2.45
CA GLN A 226 21.55 9.42 -3.91
C GLN A 226 22.15 10.71 -4.49
N GLN A 227 21.75 11.87 -3.97
CA GLN A 227 22.32 13.16 -4.37
C GLN A 227 23.80 13.26 -4.03
N GLY A 228 24.19 12.84 -2.83
CA GLY A 228 25.59 12.84 -2.39
C GLY A 228 26.48 11.92 -3.22
N LEU A 229 26.00 10.71 -3.54
CA LEU A 229 26.71 9.76 -4.41
C LEU A 229 26.88 10.32 -5.82
N GLN A 230 25.81 10.89 -6.39
CA GLN A 230 25.87 11.49 -7.73
C GLN A 230 26.86 12.65 -7.77
N GLN A 231 26.76 13.60 -6.82
CA GLN A 231 27.70 14.71 -6.72
C GLN A 231 29.14 14.23 -6.49
N GLY A 232 29.34 13.20 -5.68
CA GLY A 232 30.65 12.59 -5.44
C GLY A 232 31.25 11.97 -6.70
N LEU A 233 30.44 11.23 -7.47
CA LEU A 233 30.86 10.63 -8.73
C LEU A 233 31.19 11.71 -9.78
N ASP A 234 30.36 12.74 -9.91
CA ASP A 234 30.59 13.81 -10.87
C ASP A 234 31.85 14.62 -10.53
N ARG A 235 32.05 14.95 -9.24
CA ARG A 235 33.30 15.58 -8.78
C ARG A 235 34.51 14.69 -9.02
N GLY A 236 34.41 13.39 -8.73
CA GLY A 236 35.50 12.44 -8.96
C GLY A 236 35.87 12.33 -10.44
N LYS A 237 34.88 12.25 -11.33
CA LYS A 237 35.09 12.25 -12.78
C LYS A 237 35.78 13.52 -13.26
N GLN A 238 35.32 14.69 -12.79
CA GLN A 238 35.93 15.97 -13.17
C GLN A 238 37.38 16.07 -12.68
N GLN A 239 37.65 15.73 -11.43
CA GLN A 239 39.00 15.75 -10.87
C GLN A 239 39.96 14.83 -11.64
N GLU A 240 39.51 13.62 -11.99
CA GLU A 240 40.31 12.68 -12.77
C GLU A 240 40.54 13.18 -14.21
N ALA A 241 39.51 13.72 -14.87
CA ALA A 241 39.62 14.29 -16.21
C ALA A 241 40.62 15.46 -16.25
N VAL A 242 40.54 16.39 -15.30
CA VAL A 242 41.52 17.48 -15.16
C VAL A 242 42.93 16.92 -14.99
N LEU A 243 43.12 15.95 -14.10
CA LEU A 243 44.43 15.38 -13.80
C LEU A 243 45.06 14.71 -15.03
N ILE A 244 44.27 13.97 -15.80
CA ILE A 244 44.72 13.30 -17.03
C ILE A 244 45.07 14.32 -18.10
N VAL A 245 44.17 15.27 -18.39
CA VAL A 245 44.39 16.32 -19.41
C VAL A 245 45.64 17.13 -19.07
N MET A 246 45.80 17.53 -17.81
CA MET A 246 46.98 18.27 -17.34
C MET A 246 48.28 17.49 -17.53
N ARG A 247 48.29 16.18 -17.25
CA ARG A 247 49.46 15.32 -17.52
C ARG A 247 49.78 15.23 -19.01
N GLN A 248 48.76 15.07 -19.87
CA GLN A 248 48.96 14.97 -21.31
C GLN A 248 49.49 16.28 -21.90
N LEU A 249 48.91 17.42 -21.52
CA LEU A 249 49.40 18.73 -21.93
C LEU A 249 50.83 18.99 -21.44
N THR A 250 51.15 18.58 -20.21
CA THR A 250 52.51 18.73 -19.67
C THR A 250 53.54 17.89 -20.44
N LEU A 251 53.17 16.66 -20.84
CA LEU A 251 54.03 15.79 -21.66
C LEU A 251 54.25 16.36 -23.06
N ARG A 252 53.24 17.03 -23.63
CA ARG A 252 53.26 17.51 -25.00
C ARG A 252 53.88 18.91 -25.16
N LEU A 253 53.52 19.84 -24.28
CA LEU A 253 53.87 21.26 -24.36
C LEU A 253 54.90 21.70 -23.31
N GLY A 254 55.25 20.81 -22.37
CA GLY A 254 56.13 21.14 -21.24
C GLY A 254 55.40 21.82 -20.08
N LEU A 255 56.14 22.54 -19.24
CA LEU A 255 55.58 23.22 -18.07
C LEU A 255 54.60 24.32 -18.51
N LEU A 256 53.32 24.16 -18.16
CA LEU A 256 52.28 25.15 -18.40
C LEU A 256 52.35 26.29 -17.38
N GLU A 257 52.04 27.52 -17.84
CA GLU A 257 51.93 28.67 -16.94
C GLU A 257 50.76 28.52 -15.96
N PRO A 258 50.89 29.00 -14.70
CA PRO A 258 49.86 28.82 -13.66
C PRO A 258 48.47 29.34 -14.04
N GLY A 259 48.38 30.38 -14.87
CA GLY A 259 47.11 30.94 -15.34
C GLY A 259 46.31 29.96 -16.21
N LEU A 260 46.98 29.24 -17.12
CA LEU A 260 46.35 28.24 -17.97
C LEU A 260 45.91 27.01 -17.17
N GLN A 261 46.70 26.60 -16.17
CA GLN A 261 46.37 25.50 -15.28
C GLN A 261 45.05 25.77 -14.52
N GLN A 262 44.90 26.98 -13.98
CA GLN A 262 43.70 27.37 -13.25
C GLN A 262 42.46 27.45 -14.15
N GLN A 263 42.61 27.85 -15.41
CA GLN A 263 41.51 27.82 -16.38
C GLN A 263 41.05 26.39 -16.68
N ILE A 264 41.99 25.45 -16.84
CA ILE A 264 41.69 24.03 -17.10
C ILE A 264 40.98 23.38 -15.91
N GLU A 265 41.42 23.67 -14.67
CA GLU A 265 40.77 23.18 -13.44
C GLU A 265 39.30 23.64 -13.32
N GLY A 266 38.95 24.78 -13.93
CA GLY A 266 37.60 25.33 -13.95
C GLY A 266 36.68 24.79 -15.07
N LEU A 267 37.20 23.98 -15.99
CA LEU A 267 36.42 23.47 -17.12
C LEU A 267 35.40 22.40 -16.68
N SER A 268 34.27 22.35 -17.39
CA SER A 268 33.30 21.27 -17.24
C SER A 268 33.86 19.96 -17.79
N ILE A 269 33.29 18.81 -17.36
CA ILE A 269 33.71 17.48 -17.84
C ILE A 269 33.69 17.40 -19.37
N THR A 270 32.60 17.87 -20.00
CA THR A 270 32.46 17.87 -21.46
C THR A 270 33.58 18.67 -22.15
N ARG A 271 33.93 19.84 -21.60
CA ARG A 271 35.02 20.66 -22.15
C ARG A 271 36.39 20.02 -21.94
N LEU A 272 36.59 19.30 -20.84
CA LEU A 272 37.81 18.52 -20.61
C LEU A 272 37.92 17.34 -21.58
N GLU A 273 36.80 16.67 -21.90
CA GLU A 273 36.75 15.62 -22.91
C GLU A 273 37.09 16.17 -24.30
N GLU A 274 36.49 17.29 -24.71
CA GLU A 274 36.84 17.98 -25.97
C GLU A 274 38.32 18.38 -26.01
N LEU A 275 38.84 18.93 -24.91
CA LEU A 275 40.25 19.31 -24.79
C LEU A 275 41.17 18.09 -24.91
N SER A 276 40.75 16.94 -24.39
CA SER A 276 41.53 15.69 -24.46
C SER A 276 41.74 15.18 -25.89
N GLU A 277 40.84 15.52 -26.80
CA GLU A 277 40.97 15.23 -28.23
C GLU A 277 41.74 16.35 -28.94
N ALA A 278 41.34 17.61 -28.73
CA ALA A 278 41.93 18.76 -29.41
C ALA A 278 43.44 18.92 -29.09
N LEU A 279 43.86 18.56 -27.87
CA LEU A 279 45.27 18.61 -27.50
C LEU A 279 46.16 17.72 -28.37
N LEU A 280 45.59 16.77 -29.10
CA LEU A 280 46.33 15.89 -30.00
C LEU A 280 46.86 16.61 -31.25
N ASP A 281 46.41 17.82 -31.52
CA ASP A 281 46.85 18.64 -32.65
C ASP A 281 47.66 19.87 -32.23
N PHE A 282 47.84 20.12 -30.92
CA PHE A 282 48.59 21.29 -30.44
C PHE A 282 50.10 21.15 -30.67
N GLU A 283 50.76 22.20 -31.12
CA GLU A 283 52.22 22.24 -31.29
C GLU A 283 52.88 23.13 -30.23
N THR A 284 52.17 24.13 -29.72
CA THR A 284 52.67 25.13 -28.77
C THR A 284 51.67 25.48 -27.67
N ALA A 285 52.16 26.11 -26.60
CA ALA A 285 51.29 26.64 -25.54
C ALA A 285 50.33 27.75 -26.02
N THR A 286 50.64 28.40 -27.15
CA THR A 286 49.76 29.41 -27.77
C THR A 286 48.49 28.77 -28.35
N ASP A 287 48.58 27.55 -28.90
CA ASP A 287 47.41 26.83 -29.44
C ASP A 287 46.40 26.51 -28.32
N LEU A 288 46.91 26.09 -27.15
CA LEU A 288 46.10 25.86 -25.96
C LEU A 288 45.43 27.14 -25.45
N ALA A 289 46.16 28.26 -25.41
CA ALA A 289 45.61 29.55 -24.96
C ALA A 289 44.47 30.02 -25.90
N VAL A 290 44.66 29.90 -27.21
CA VAL A 290 43.62 30.24 -28.20
C VAL A 290 42.39 29.34 -28.05
N TRP A 291 42.59 28.04 -27.80
CA TRP A 291 41.49 27.11 -27.60
C TRP A 291 40.68 27.42 -26.32
N LEU A 292 41.35 27.79 -25.22
CA LEU A 292 40.69 28.13 -23.96
C LEU A 292 39.89 29.44 -24.01
N ASP A 293 40.26 30.35 -24.93
CA ASP A 293 39.57 31.63 -25.16
C ASP A 293 38.28 31.50 -26.01
N HIS A 294 37.99 30.32 -26.58
CA HIS A 294 36.79 30.03 -27.38
C HIS A 294 35.87 29.02 -26.67
#